data_AF-A0AAD4CEZ4-F1
#
_entry.id   AF-A0AAD4CEZ4-F1
#
_cell.length_a   1.000
_cell.length_b   1.000
_cell.length_c   1.000
_cell.angle_alpha   90.00
_cell.angle_beta   90.00
_cell.angle_gamma   90.00
#
_symmetry.space_group_name_H-M   'P 1'
#
loop_
_entity.id
_entity.type
_entity.pdbx_description
1 polymer ?
#
loop_
_entity_poly.entity_id
_entity_poly.type
_entity_poly.pdbx_seq_one_letter_code
_entity_poly.pdbx_strand_id
1 'polypeptide(L)'
;MSDPSLEPPKPFPFLDLPFEIRQIIWTLCIPARIFEVLPRHSWANPDADCNYAATSDLNWRMPTLGYVCRESRSLVLKTGQWEPGHCWFNPTLDIPFMQWIPEDSQTIWGSDEDLNPDHLQYQGRGRGMGIVARRILDFKTRASAIDNWINEDLKVLAESEKEWLITVRDIVIHTTIKAGRRSGLFGLLGDTPIQLVEPTDTATIEKYCELWASGQHRLPDAGEFFNDQAGFHRRLREWVIEVETIWVWNQWWDRCDAGKFEGIPDPENVWLGPPYKRNDESIDWNLLSTTDLSTSMDMFSECYNLDMERFSLHKEHPFVQECLARMPRFHPRVMFRLCPDKCPTQPNLRPSMATYE
;
A
#
# COMPACT_ATOMS: atom_id res chain seq x y z
N MET A 1 -40.62 29.44 18.46
CA MET A 1 -40.72 28.81 19.79
C MET A 1 -39.56 27.84 19.91
N SER A 2 -38.54 28.22 20.68
CA SER A 2 -37.37 27.38 21.00
C SER A 2 -37.79 26.33 22.02
N ASP A 3 -37.45 25.07 21.75
CA ASP A 3 -37.68 23.93 22.64
C ASP A 3 -36.89 24.13 23.96
N PRO A 4 -37.56 24.26 25.13
CA PRO A 4 -36.91 24.49 26.42
C PRO A 4 -36.20 23.24 26.99
N SER A 5 -36.19 22.10 26.30
CA SER A 5 -35.51 20.87 26.71
C SER A 5 -34.07 20.73 26.22
N LEU A 6 -33.58 21.66 25.38
CA LEU A 6 -32.19 21.66 24.94
C LEU A 6 -31.33 22.41 25.96
N GLU A 7 -30.60 21.67 26.80
CA GLU A 7 -29.48 22.22 27.55
C GLU A 7 -28.61 23.06 26.61
N PRO A 8 -28.19 24.27 27.02
CA PRO A 8 -27.28 25.06 26.21
C PRO A 8 -26.04 24.21 25.92
N PRO A 9 -25.51 24.22 24.68
CA PRO A 9 -24.33 23.44 24.35
C PRO A 9 -23.22 23.82 25.33
N LYS A 10 -22.75 22.83 26.09
CA LYS A 10 -21.67 23.05 27.05
C LYS A 10 -20.47 23.63 26.29
N PRO A 11 -19.88 24.74 26.75
CA PRO A 11 -18.68 25.29 26.14
C PRO A 11 -17.60 24.21 26.15
N PHE A 12 -16.73 24.21 25.12
CA PHE A 12 -15.58 23.32 25.12
C PHE A 12 -14.78 23.54 26.41
N PRO A 13 -14.37 22.46 27.10
CA PRO A 13 -13.90 22.52 28.49
C PRO A 13 -12.59 23.30 28.67
N PHE A 14 -11.94 23.69 27.58
CA PHE A 14 -10.66 24.39 27.58
C PHE A 14 -10.72 25.79 26.97
N LEU A 15 -11.92 26.33 26.70
CA LEU A 15 -12.05 27.69 26.15
C LEU A 15 -11.56 28.78 27.11
N ASP A 16 -11.53 28.49 28.41
CA ASP A 16 -11.01 29.40 29.44
C ASP A 16 -9.47 29.43 29.49
N LEU A 17 -8.78 28.57 28.73
CA LEU A 17 -7.33 28.58 28.65
C LEU A 17 -6.80 29.76 27.81
N PRO A 18 -5.57 30.23 28.07
CA PRO A 18 -4.89 31.20 27.21
C PRO A 18 -4.87 30.76 25.74
N PHE A 19 -4.93 31.73 24.83
CA PHE A 19 -5.02 31.47 23.39
C PHE A 19 -3.90 30.54 22.90
N GLU A 20 -2.68 30.74 23.37
CA GLU A 20 -1.51 29.95 23.01
C GLU A 20 -1.68 28.47 23.38
N ILE A 21 -2.27 28.20 24.55
CA ILE A 21 -2.54 26.83 25.01
C ILE A 21 -3.66 26.20 24.17
N ARG A 22 -4.71 26.97 23.85
CA ARG A 22 -5.80 26.49 22.98
C ARG A 22 -5.28 26.15 21.59
N GLN A 23 -4.39 26.96 21.03
CA GLN A 23 -3.72 26.68 19.76
C GLN A 23 -2.92 25.37 19.81
N ILE A 24 -2.13 25.15 20.87
CA ILE A 24 -1.37 23.90 21.05
C ILE A 24 -2.33 22.69 21.09
N ILE A 25 -3.41 22.78 21.88
CA ILE A 25 -4.42 21.72 21.97
C ILE A 25 -5.00 21.43 20.57
N TRP A 26 -5.41 22.47 19.85
CA TRP A 26 -5.97 22.30 18.52
C TRP A 26 -4.98 21.69 17.54
N THR A 27 -3.72 22.13 17.54
CA THR A 27 -2.67 21.56 16.69
C THR A 27 -2.44 20.09 16.98
N LEU A 28 -2.43 19.67 18.25
CA LEU A 28 -2.29 18.27 18.65
C LEU A 28 -3.51 17.42 18.25
N CYS A 29 -4.67 18.03 18.09
CA CYS A 29 -5.89 17.35 17.64
C CYS A 29 -6.00 17.20 16.12
N ILE A 30 -5.13 17.83 15.31
CA ILE A 30 -5.18 17.66 13.85
C ILE A 30 -4.74 16.23 13.52
N PRO A 31 -5.59 15.42 12.87
CA PRO A 31 -5.23 14.03 12.59
C PRO A 31 -4.12 13.95 11.54
N ALA A 32 -3.22 12.99 11.72
CA ALA A 32 -2.34 12.52 10.65
C ALA A 32 -3.08 11.41 9.89
N ARG A 33 -3.47 11.68 8.66
CA ARG A 33 -4.31 10.76 7.87
C ARG A 33 -3.52 10.10 6.77
N ILE A 34 -4.04 8.99 6.29
CA ILE A 34 -3.57 8.40 5.03
C ILE A 34 -4.24 9.19 3.91
N PHE A 35 -3.47 9.85 3.06
CA PHE A 35 -3.98 10.58 1.91
C PHE A 35 -3.89 9.69 0.67
N GLU A 36 -5.03 9.21 0.19
CA GLU A 36 -5.07 8.35 -0.98
C GLU A 36 -4.82 9.16 -2.26
N VAL A 37 -3.71 8.84 -2.92
CA VAL A 37 -3.32 9.40 -4.22
C VAL A 37 -3.96 8.52 -5.29
N LEU A 38 -5.18 8.86 -5.73
CA LEU A 38 -5.91 8.11 -6.77
C LEU A 38 -6.53 9.06 -7.80
N PRO A 39 -6.55 8.70 -9.10
CA PRO A 39 -7.48 9.30 -10.04
C PRO A 39 -8.92 8.84 -9.72
N ARG A 40 -9.85 9.81 -9.69
CA ARG A 40 -11.29 9.67 -9.39
C ARG A 40 -12.08 8.71 -10.31
N HIS A 41 -11.46 7.80 -11.06
CA HIS A 41 -12.18 6.92 -12.00
C HIS A 41 -11.85 5.43 -11.88
N SER A 42 -10.95 5.01 -10.97
CA SER A 42 -10.48 3.62 -10.86
C SER A 42 -11.16 2.78 -9.76
N TRP A 43 -12.43 3.05 -9.43
CA TRP A 43 -13.09 2.61 -8.19
C TRP A 43 -13.57 1.16 -8.14
N ALA A 44 -13.01 0.28 -8.95
CA ALA A 44 -13.25 -1.14 -8.81
C ALA A 44 -11.90 -1.77 -8.59
N ASN A 45 -11.66 -2.32 -7.41
CA ASN A 45 -10.88 -3.55 -7.35
C ASN A 45 -11.89 -4.68 -7.71
N PRO A 46 -11.95 -5.21 -8.94
CA PRO A 46 -12.69 -6.39 -9.37
C PRO A 46 -12.66 -7.55 -8.39
N ASP A 47 -11.59 -7.69 -7.59
CA ASP A 47 -11.44 -8.76 -6.60
C ASP A 47 -12.00 -8.39 -5.21
N ALA A 48 -12.44 -7.15 -4.98
CA ALA A 48 -12.96 -6.71 -3.69
C ALA A 48 -14.50 -6.71 -3.64
N ASP A 49 -15.05 -7.37 -2.62
CA ASP A 49 -16.49 -7.33 -2.29
C ASP A 49 -16.98 -5.91 -1.89
N CYS A 50 -16.06 -4.95 -1.69
CA CYS A 50 -16.32 -3.55 -1.37
C CYS A 50 -15.55 -2.63 -2.33
N ASN A 51 -16.24 -1.67 -2.95
CA ASN A 51 -15.66 -0.75 -3.95
C ASN A 51 -14.90 0.45 -3.36
N TYR A 52 -14.66 0.45 -2.04
CA TYR A 52 -13.96 1.48 -1.26
C TYR A 52 -14.53 2.90 -1.32
N ALA A 53 -15.62 3.13 -2.06
CA ALA A 53 -15.97 4.48 -2.46
C ALA A 53 -16.33 5.39 -1.31
N ALA A 54 -17.19 4.91 -0.40
CA ALA A 54 -17.55 5.66 0.79
C ALA A 54 -16.35 5.94 1.71
N THR A 55 -15.38 5.03 1.79
CA THR A 55 -14.17 5.22 2.59
C THR A 55 -13.32 6.36 2.01
N SER A 56 -13.02 6.32 0.71
CA SER A 56 -12.19 7.35 0.05
C SER A 56 -12.89 8.72 0.04
N ASP A 57 -14.20 8.77 -0.20
CA ASP A 57 -14.98 10.01 -0.12
C ASP A 57 -14.98 10.63 1.28
N LEU A 58 -14.95 9.81 2.34
CA LEU A 58 -14.78 10.31 3.70
C LEU A 58 -13.36 10.81 3.94
N ASN A 59 -12.37 10.09 3.42
CA ASN A 59 -10.96 10.36 3.61
C ASN A 59 -10.49 11.66 2.94
N TRP A 60 -11.06 11.99 1.77
CA TRP A 60 -10.74 13.21 1.03
C TRP A 60 -11.37 14.48 1.59
N ARG A 61 -12.26 14.40 2.58
CA ARG A 61 -12.85 15.59 3.20
C ARG A 61 -11.85 16.29 4.10
N MET A 62 -12.08 17.57 4.36
CA MET A 62 -11.38 18.28 5.44
C MET A 62 -11.68 17.57 6.78
N PRO A 63 -10.69 17.42 7.69
CA PRO A 63 -10.90 16.81 9.00
C PRO A 63 -12.07 17.42 9.76
N THR A 64 -12.75 16.61 10.59
CA THR A 64 -13.91 17.07 11.37
C THR A 64 -13.57 18.24 12.27
N LEU A 65 -12.32 18.30 12.74
CA LEU A 65 -11.77 19.40 13.51
C LEU A 65 -11.98 20.78 12.86
N GLY A 66 -11.93 20.86 11.52
CA GLY A 66 -12.15 22.09 10.76
C GLY A 66 -13.59 22.61 10.78
N TYR A 67 -14.52 21.86 11.37
CA TYR A 67 -15.93 22.22 11.50
C TYR A 67 -16.36 22.55 12.93
N VAL A 68 -15.45 22.42 13.90
CA VAL A 68 -15.75 22.62 15.33
C VAL A 68 -15.98 24.11 15.67
N CYS A 69 -14.99 24.97 15.42
CA CYS A 69 -15.10 26.41 15.66
C CYS A 69 -14.20 27.21 14.71
N ARG A 70 -14.24 28.54 14.80
CA ARG A 70 -13.41 29.42 13.94
C ARG A 70 -11.91 29.23 14.16
N GLU A 71 -11.49 29.05 15.40
CA GLU A 71 -10.08 28.88 15.76
C GLU A 71 -9.52 27.56 15.21
N SER A 72 -10.21 26.44 15.44
CA SER A 72 -9.80 25.14 14.92
C SER A 72 -9.80 25.11 13.38
N ARG A 73 -10.82 25.71 12.75
CA ARG A 73 -10.87 25.87 11.29
C ARG A 73 -9.69 26.65 10.75
N SER A 74 -9.34 27.77 11.39
CA SER A 74 -8.20 28.58 10.96
C SER A 74 -6.89 27.81 11.02
N LEU A 75 -6.72 26.91 11.99
CA LEU A 75 -5.53 26.07 12.09
C LEU A 75 -5.51 24.99 11.01
N VAL A 76 -6.63 24.29 10.80
CA VAL A 76 -6.75 23.28 9.74
C VAL A 76 -6.44 23.90 8.38
N LEU A 77 -7.05 25.04 8.05
CA LEU A 77 -6.81 25.77 6.79
C LEU A 77 -5.39 26.32 6.66
N LYS A 78 -4.69 26.57 7.77
CA LYS A 78 -3.29 27.03 7.76
C LYS A 78 -2.32 25.88 7.45
N THR A 79 -2.64 24.66 7.86
CA THR A 79 -1.74 23.50 7.74
C THR A 79 -2.06 22.57 6.58
N GLY A 80 -3.23 22.71 5.96
CA GLY A 80 -3.65 21.86 4.83
C GLY A 80 -4.21 22.66 3.67
N GLN A 81 -4.45 21.98 2.58
CA GLN A 81 -4.89 22.56 1.32
C GLN A 81 -5.75 21.57 0.53
N TRP A 82 -6.47 22.09 -0.47
CA TRP A 82 -7.16 21.27 -1.45
C TRP A 82 -6.21 20.96 -2.60
N GLU A 83 -6.00 19.67 -2.84
CA GLU A 83 -5.32 19.16 -4.02
C GLU A 83 -6.31 19.05 -5.20
N PRO A 84 -5.83 18.91 -6.44
CA PRO A 84 -6.68 18.64 -7.60
C PRO A 84 -7.69 17.53 -7.33
N GLY A 85 -8.89 17.68 -7.87
CA GLY A 85 -9.99 16.75 -7.60
C GLY A 85 -10.61 16.91 -6.20
N HIS A 86 -10.53 18.09 -5.56
CA HIS A 86 -11.21 18.39 -4.30
C HIS A 86 -10.87 17.42 -3.14
N CYS A 87 -9.61 17.01 -3.05
CA CYS A 87 -9.11 16.15 -1.99
C CYS A 87 -8.34 16.99 -0.97
N TRP A 88 -8.69 16.93 0.31
CA TRP A 88 -8.01 17.67 1.36
C TRP A 88 -6.71 16.95 1.76
N PHE A 89 -5.58 17.66 1.69
CA PHE A 89 -4.26 17.14 2.04
C PHE A 89 -3.56 18.07 3.04
N ASN A 90 -2.93 17.50 4.06
CA ASN A 90 -2.03 18.20 4.96
C ASN A 90 -0.56 17.82 4.68
N PRO A 91 0.25 18.68 4.02
CA PRO A 91 1.62 18.38 3.64
C PRO A 91 2.61 18.26 4.81
N THR A 92 2.17 18.40 6.06
CA THR A 92 3.02 18.20 7.25
C THR A 92 2.63 16.97 8.06
N LEU A 93 1.38 16.51 7.93
CA LEU A 93 0.83 15.47 8.81
C LEU A 93 0.35 14.23 8.06
N ASP A 94 -0.21 14.40 6.87
CA ASP A 94 -0.77 13.28 6.13
C ASP A 94 0.36 12.43 5.51
N ILE A 95 0.04 11.19 5.18
CA ILE A 95 0.91 10.24 4.49
C ILE A 95 0.29 9.96 3.13
N PRO A 96 0.84 10.54 2.05
CA PRO A 96 0.52 10.17 0.68
C PRO A 96 0.65 8.65 0.48
N PHE A 97 -0.42 8.02 0.00
CA PHE A 97 -0.49 6.58 -0.15
C PHE A 97 -1.11 6.21 -1.50
N MET A 98 -0.35 5.47 -2.31
CA MET A 98 -0.83 4.98 -3.59
C MET A 98 -1.43 3.58 -3.42
N GLN A 99 -2.76 3.52 -3.58
CA GLN A 99 -3.49 2.25 -3.51
C GLN A 99 -3.85 1.69 -4.90
N TRP A 100 -3.72 2.50 -5.95
CA TRP A 100 -4.06 2.09 -7.31
C TRP A 100 -3.04 1.09 -7.85
N ILE A 101 -3.53 0.04 -8.51
CA ILE A 101 -2.78 -0.86 -9.38
C ILE A 101 -3.56 -0.86 -10.71
N PRO A 102 -2.91 -0.73 -11.87
CA PRO A 102 -3.61 -0.90 -13.15
C PRO A 102 -4.16 -2.33 -13.22
N GLU A 103 -5.47 -2.49 -13.14
CA GLU A 103 -6.13 -3.73 -13.52
C GLU A 103 -6.34 -3.68 -15.04
N ASP A 104 -5.86 -4.72 -15.73
CA ASP A 104 -6.05 -4.97 -17.16
C ASP A 104 -5.16 -4.24 -18.19
N SER A 105 -3.88 -3.98 -17.91
CA SER A 105 -2.90 -3.99 -19.01
C SER A 105 -2.29 -5.39 -19.12
N GLN A 106 -2.99 -6.30 -19.80
CA GLN A 106 -2.36 -7.50 -20.41
C GLN A 106 -1.27 -7.14 -21.45
N THR A 107 -0.95 -5.85 -21.58
CA THR A 107 0.15 -5.28 -22.32
C THR A 107 0.95 -4.37 -21.39
N ILE A 108 1.72 -4.99 -20.49
CA ILE A 108 2.87 -4.35 -19.84
C ILE A 108 3.96 -4.21 -20.92
N TRP A 109 3.76 -3.25 -21.82
CA TRP A 109 4.76 -2.79 -22.76
C TRP A 109 4.90 -1.29 -22.54
N GLY A 110 5.75 -0.89 -21.58
CA GLY A 110 6.22 0.49 -21.38
C GLY A 110 5.20 1.60 -21.66
N SER A 111 4.03 1.54 -21.03
CA SER A 111 3.06 2.64 -21.07
C SER A 111 3.23 3.54 -19.84
N ASP A 112 2.71 4.76 -19.93
CA ASP A 112 2.76 5.86 -18.95
C ASP A 112 2.19 5.55 -17.52
N GLU A 113 2.08 4.28 -17.13
CA GLU A 113 1.28 3.72 -16.03
C GLU A 113 2.09 3.02 -14.91
N ASP A 114 3.42 2.98 -15.03
CA ASP A 114 4.35 2.68 -13.93
C ASP A 114 4.17 3.70 -12.78
N LEU A 115 4.92 3.57 -11.67
CA LEU A 115 5.11 4.59 -10.65
C LEU A 115 5.65 5.88 -11.33
N ASN A 116 4.74 6.65 -11.92
CA ASN A 116 5.09 7.82 -12.71
C ASN A 116 5.67 8.88 -11.76
N PRO A 117 6.71 9.64 -12.17
CA PRO A 117 7.20 10.82 -11.46
C PRO A 117 6.11 11.76 -10.91
N ASP A 118 4.93 11.83 -11.54
CA ASP A 118 3.79 12.59 -11.02
C ASP A 118 3.31 12.11 -9.64
N HIS A 119 3.51 10.85 -9.28
CA HIS A 119 3.23 10.34 -7.94
C HIS A 119 4.31 10.75 -6.92
N LEU A 120 5.54 10.97 -7.39
CA LEU A 120 6.62 11.57 -6.60
C LEU A 120 6.43 13.07 -6.37
N GLN A 121 5.38 13.72 -6.92
CA GLN A 121 5.05 15.11 -6.57
C GLN A 121 4.77 15.32 -5.07
N TYR A 122 4.53 14.22 -4.34
CA TYR A 122 4.36 14.21 -2.89
C TYR A 122 5.64 13.86 -2.12
N GLN A 123 6.75 13.60 -2.80
CA GLN A 123 8.05 13.34 -2.18
C GLN A 123 8.47 14.54 -1.31
N GLY A 124 8.95 14.26 -0.10
CA GLY A 124 9.24 15.30 0.90
C GLY A 124 8.02 16.08 1.42
N ARG A 125 6.79 15.69 1.06
CA ARG A 125 5.54 16.25 1.59
C ARG A 125 4.83 15.19 2.45
N GLY A 126 4.41 15.58 3.64
CA GLY A 126 3.78 14.68 4.60
C GLY A 126 4.78 14.01 5.53
N ARG A 127 4.34 12.93 6.19
CA ARG A 127 5.15 12.19 7.18
C ARG A 127 5.87 10.96 6.63
N GLY A 128 5.75 10.71 5.33
CA GLY A 128 6.28 9.55 4.64
C GLY A 128 5.39 9.21 3.44
N MET A 129 5.78 8.19 2.69
CA MET A 129 5.02 7.73 1.53
C MET A 129 4.71 6.24 1.66
N GLY A 130 3.64 5.81 1.01
CA GLY A 130 3.31 4.40 0.97
C GLY A 130 2.67 3.93 -0.32
N ILE A 131 2.80 2.63 -0.56
CA ILE A 131 2.30 1.93 -1.74
C ILE A 131 1.74 0.56 -1.32
N VAL A 132 0.93 -0.05 -2.18
CA VAL A 132 0.47 -1.43 -1.98
C VAL A 132 1.56 -2.43 -2.39
N ALA A 133 1.62 -3.58 -1.69
CA ALA A 133 2.64 -4.61 -1.91
C ALA A 133 2.75 -5.05 -3.37
N ARG A 134 1.61 -5.18 -4.07
CA ARG A 134 1.54 -5.59 -5.48
C ARG A 134 2.29 -4.68 -6.46
N ARG A 135 2.67 -3.46 -6.06
CA ARG A 135 3.59 -2.60 -6.84
C ARG A 135 5.03 -3.10 -6.85
N ILE A 136 5.41 -3.85 -5.82
CA ILE A 136 6.73 -4.49 -5.72
C ILE A 136 6.61 -5.97 -6.07
N LEU A 137 5.76 -6.68 -5.33
CA LEU A 137 5.48 -8.11 -5.43
C LEU A 137 4.16 -8.41 -4.71
N ASP A 138 3.25 -9.15 -5.33
CA ASP A 138 2.00 -9.54 -4.67
C ASP A 138 2.26 -10.31 -3.36
N PHE A 139 1.47 -9.97 -2.35
CA PHE A 139 1.54 -10.61 -1.05
C PHE A 139 0.71 -11.90 -0.99
N LYS A 140 -0.42 -11.98 -1.71
CA LYS A 140 -1.32 -13.14 -1.60
C LYS A 140 -0.78 -14.37 -2.30
N THR A 141 -0.32 -14.21 -3.53
CA THR A 141 0.33 -15.28 -4.28
C THR A 141 1.79 -15.38 -3.84
N ARG A 142 2.32 -16.60 -3.80
CA ARG A 142 3.78 -16.74 -3.93
C ARG A 142 4.13 -16.27 -5.32
N ALA A 143 5.28 -15.63 -5.40
CA ALA A 143 5.87 -15.20 -6.63
C ALA A 143 5.88 -16.36 -7.65
N SER A 144 4.94 -16.32 -8.59
CA SER A 144 4.92 -17.28 -9.70
C SER A 144 5.99 -16.85 -10.72
N ALA A 145 6.35 -17.73 -11.66
CA ALA A 145 7.23 -17.33 -12.75
C ALA A 145 6.74 -16.05 -13.44
N ILE A 146 5.43 -15.80 -13.51
CA ILE A 146 4.84 -14.62 -14.19
C ILE A 146 5.03 -13.31 -13.38
N ASP A 147 5.25 -13.38 -12.06
CA ASP A 147 5.37 -12.21 -11.17
C ASP A 147 6.82 -11.76 -10.93
N ASN A 148 7.81 -12.50 -11.46
CA ASN A 148 9.24 -12.27 -11.23
C ASN A 148 9.94 -11.50 -12.36
N TRP A 149 9.18 -10.67 -13.05
CA TRP A 149 9.61 -9.85 -14.18
C TRP A 149 10.38 -8.59 -13.73
N ILE A 150 10.98 -7.90 -14.70
CA ILE A 150 11.67 -6.61 -14.51
C ILE A 150 10.65 -5.56 -14.07
N ASN A 151 10.73 -5.09 -12.84
CA ASN A 151 9.77 -4.17 -12.27
C ASN A 151 10.33 -2.72 -12.30
N GLU A 152 9.82 -1.90 -13.22
CA GLU A 152 10.23 -0.50 -13.39
C GLU A 152 9.94 0.36 -12.15
N ASP A 153 8.91 0.01 -11.37
CA ASP A 153 8.61 0.69 -10.09
C ASP A 153 9.82 0.60 -9.13
N LEU A 154 10.58 -0.50 -9.17
CA LEU A 154 11.77 -0.63 -8.32
C LEU A 154 12.88 0.37 -8.67
N LYS A 155 13.00 0.77 -9.94
CA LYS A 155 13.96 1.81 -10.35
C LYS A 155 13.53 3.17 -9.80
N VAL A 156 12.25 3.49 -9.90
CA VAL A 156 11.68 4.72 -9.32
C VAL A 156 11.85 4.73 -7.79
N LEU A 157 11.64 3.59 -7.12
CA LEU A 157 11.85 3.45 -5.68
C LEU A 157 13.33 3.59 -5.29
N ALA A 158 14.27 3.15 -6.12
CA ALA A 158 15.71 3.30 -5.87
C ALA A 158 16.15 4.77 -5.81
N GLU A 159 15.54 5.61 -6.64
CA GLU A 159 15.88 7.03 -6.81
C GLU A 159 15.10 7.96 -5.88
N SER A 160 14.08 7.46 -5.17
CA SER A 160 13.14 8.26 -4.38
C SER A 160 13.35 8.10 -2.86
N GLU A 161 12.26 8.04 -2.09
CA GLU A 161 12.30 7.98 -0.62
C GLU A 161 13.08 6.74 -0.13
N LYS A 162 13.82 6.91 0.97
CA LYS A 162 14.60 5.80 1.56
C LYS A 162 13.77 4.88 2.44
N GLU A 163 12.58 5.32 2.86
CA GLU A 163 11.68 4.55 3.71
C GLU A 163 10.25 4.62 3.15
N TRP A 164 9.62 3.45 2.99
CA TRP A 164 8.29 3.33 2.38
C TRP A 164 7.39 2.46 3.25
N LEU A 165 6.13 2.88 3.41
CA LEU A 165 5.09 2.08 4.03
C LEU A 165 4.44 1.17 2.99
N ILE A 166 4.49 -0.14 3.19
CA ILE A 166 3.98 -1.10 2.21
C ILE A 166 2.74 -1.80 2.75
N THR A 167 1.59 -1.60 2.12
CA THR A 167 0.37 -2.31 2.53
C THR A 167 0.39 -3.72 1.97
N VAL A 168 0.54 -4.70 2.87
CA VAL A 168 0.56 -6.14 2.53
C VAL A 168 -0.84 -6.77 2.58
N ARG A 169 -1.75 -6.18 3.35
CA ARG A 169 -3.16 -6.57 3.42
C ARG A 169 -4.03 -5.33 3.60
N ASP A 170 -5.14 -5.30 2.89
CA ASP A 170 -6.18 -4.28 3.03
C ASP A 170 -7.45 -4.94 3.57
N ILE A 171 -7.91 -4.49 4.73
CA ILE A 171 -8.99 -5.09 5.49
C ILE A 171 -10.11 -4.06 5.68
N VAL A 172 -11.27 -4.34 5.09
CA VAL A 172 -12.45 -3.48 5.24
C VAL A 172 -13.32 -3.91 6.41
N ILE A 173 -13.56 -2.96 7.31
CA ILE A 173 -14.45 -3.09 8.47
C ILE A 173 -15.78 -2.43 8.14
N HIS A 174 -16.80 -3.26 7.91
CA HIS A 174 -18.17 -2.80 7.66
C HIS A 174 -18.89 -2.50 8.98
N THR A 175 -18.96 -1.22 9.32
CA THR A 175 -19.64 -0.77 10.53
C THR A 175 -20.07 0.68 10.40
N THR A 176 -21.06 1.09 11.20
CA THR A 176 -21.52 2.49 11.19
C THR A 176 -20.41 3.45 11.65
N ILE A 177 -20.41 4.68 11.14
CA ILE A 177 -19.48 5.74 11.60
C ILE A 177 -19.52 5.90 13.13
N LYS A 178 -20.71 5.78 13.74
CA LYS A 178 -20.88 5.86 15.20
C LYS A 178 -20.16 4.72 15.93
N ALA A 179 -20.19 3.50 15.39
CA ALA A 179 -19.49 2.36 15.95
C ALA A 179 -17.97 2.50 15.75
N GLY A 180 -17.51 2.84 14.54
CA GLY A 180 -16.09 3.09 14.25
C GLY A 180 -15.48 4.22 15.09
N ARG A 181 -16.25 5.28 15.39
CA ARG A 181 -15.81 6.33 16.32
C ARG A 181 -15.73 5.84 17.76
N ARG A 182 -16.70 5.04 18.21
CA ARG A 182 -16.74 4.53 19.60
C ARG A 182 -15.67 3.48 19.89
N SER A 183 -15.16 2.79 18.87
CA SER A 183 -14.03 1.87 19.04
C SER A 183 -12.72 2.60 19.27
N GLY A 184 -12.61 3.88 18.89
CA GLY A 184 -11.37 4.64 18.92
C GLY A 184 -10.36 4.23 17.85
N LEU A 185 -10.72 3.31 16.94
CA LEU A 185 -9.83 2.76 15.92
C LEU A 185 -9.78 3.59 14.63
N PHE A 186 -10.74 4.48 14.39
CA PHE A 186 -10.80 5.29 13.16
C PHE A 186 -10.74 6.79 13.48
N GLY A 187 -9.84 7.15 14.39
CA GLY A 187 -9.62 8.51 14.85
C GLY A 187 -10.63 8.91 15.94
N LEU A 188 -10.25 9.90 16.74
CA LEU A 188 -11.04 10.35 17.89
C LEU A 188 -12.45 10.83 17.48
N LEU A 189 -12.57 11.40 16.28
CA LEU A 189 -13.84 11.93 15.76
C LEU A 189 -14.44 11.05 14.65
N GLY A 190 -13.82 9.92 14.29
CA GLY A 190 -14.23 9.11 13.14
C GLY A 190 -13.76 9.67 11.80
N ASP A 191 -12.78 10.59 11.80
CA ASP A 191 -12.30 11.33 10.63
C ASP A 191 -10.96 10.82 10.07
N THR A 192 -10.51 9.66 10.55
CA THR A 192 -9.41 8.91 9.95
C THR A 192 -9.91 7.51 9.52
N PRO A 193 -10.69 7.44 8.42
CA PRO A 193 -11.36 6.21 8.01
C PRO A 193 -10.38 5.12 7.52
N ILE A 194 -9.12 5.46 7.32
CA ILE A 194 -8.04 4.54 6.95
C ILE A 194 -6.95 4.61 8.01
N GLN A 195 -6.47 3.45 8.45
CA GLN A 195 -5.34 3.31 9.36
C GLN A 195 -4.32 2.33 8.81
N LEU A 196 -3.04 2.59 9.07
CA LEU A 196 -1.95 1.65 8.84
C LEU A 196 -1.49 1.12 10.18
N VAL A 197 -1.52 -0.21 10.34
CA VAL A 197 -1.14 -0.89 11.57
C VAL A 197 0.07 -1.78 11.30
N GLU A 198 1.00 -1.81 12.25
CA GLU A 198 2.13 -2.75 12.19
C GLU A 198 1.59 -4.18 12.22
N PRO A 199 2.03 -5.07 11.31
CA PRO A 199 1.56 -6.46 11.29
C PRO A 199 1.76 -7.19 12.62
N THR A 200 2.78 -6.80 13.40
CA THR A 200 3.12 -7.37 14.71
C THR A 200 2.36 -6.76 15.88
N ASP A 201 1.58 -5.70 15.68
CA ASP A 201 0.72 -5.11 16.72
C ASP A 201 -0.57 -5.93 16.88
N THR A 202 -0.40 -7.10 17.48
CA THR A 202 -1.50 -8.06 17.70
C THR A 202 -2.60 -7.47 18.57
N ALA A 203 -2.27 -6.58 19.51
CA ALA A 203 -3.24 -5.96 20.40
C ALA A 203 -4.17 -4.98 19.66
N THR A 204 -3.63 -4.20 18.71
CA THR A 204 -4.47 -3.34 17.85
C THR A 204 -5.26 -4.17 16.85
N ILE A 205 -4.66 -5.19 16.24
CA ILE A 205 -5.34 -6.10 15.30
C ILE A 205 -6.51 -6.83 15.98
N GLU A 206 -6.36 -7.26 17.24
CA GLU A 206 -7.43 -7.90 18.01
C GLU A 206 -8.63 -6.96 18.22
N LYS A 207 -8.41 -5.67 18.50
CA LYS A 207 -9.49 -4.68 18.58
C LYS A 207 -10.21 -4.49 17.25
N TYR A 208 -9.50 -4.56 16.12
CA TYR A 208 -10.14 -4.56 14.80
C TYR A 208 -10.96 -5.84 14.56
N CYS A 209 -10.46 -7.00 15.01
CA CYS A 209 -11.19 -8.26 14.95
C CYS A 209 -12.49 -8.20 15.78
N GLU A 210 -12.44 -7.64 17.00
CA GLU A 210 -13.63 -7.41 17.82
C GLU A 210 -14.65 -6.50 17.14
N LEU A 211 -14.17 -5.38 16.56
CA LEU A 211 -15.04 -4.45 15.83
C LEU A 211 -15.67 -5.13 14.60
N TRP A 212 -14.89 -5.88 13.83
CA TRP A 212 -15.35 -6.66 12.69
C TRP A 212 -16.39 -7.71 13.11
N ALA A 213 -16.13 -8.46 14.18
CA ALA A 213 -17.03 -9.50 14.69
C ALA A 213 -18.37 -8.92 15.17
N SER A 214 -18.36 -7.69 15.70
CA SER A 214 -19.56 -6.94 16.09
C SER A 214 -20.27 -6.23 14.91
N GLY A 215 -19.64 -6.22 13.73
CA GLY A 215 -20.11 -5.54 12.53
C GLY A 215 -21.37 -6.17 11.93
N GLN A 216 -22.08 -5.38 11.12
CA GLN A 216 -23.31 -5.83 10.45
C GLN A 216 -23.02 -6.77 9.27
N HIS A 217 -21.87 -6.61 8.65
CA HIS A 217 -21.42 -7.38 7.50
C HIS A 217 -19.98 -7.84 7.73
N ARG A 218 -19.72 -9.12 7.44
CA ARG A 218 -18.42 -9.76 7.62
C ARG A 218 -17.98 -10.28 6.27
N LEU A 219 -17.05 -9.58 5.64
CA LEU A 219 -16.47 -10.03 4.38
C LEU A 219 -15.58 -11.26 4.61
N PRO A 220 -15.60 -12.25 3.69
CA PRO A 220 -14.77 -13.44 3.79
C PRO A 220 -13.27 -13.12 3.92
N ASP A 221 -12.74 -12.21 3.11
CA ASP A 221 -11.30 -11.87 3.10
C ASP A 221 -10.80 -11.33 4.45
N ALA A 222 -11.61 -10.52 5.13
CA ALA A 222 -11.30 -10.04 6.47
C ALA A 222 -11.31 -11.20 7.49
N GLY A 223 -12.24 -12.15 7.35
CA GLY A 223 -12.33 -13.33 8.18
C GLY A 223 -11.10 -14.25 8.02
N GLU A 224 -10.65 -14.48 6.79
CA GLU A 224 -9.43 -15.25 6.52
C GLU A 224 -8.21 -14.65 7.23
N PHE A 225 -8.04 -13.33 7.13
CA PHE A 225 -6.98 -12.63 7.83
C PHE A 225 -7.07 -12.80 9.35
N PHE A 226 -8.22 -12.50 9.96
CA PHE A 226 -8.36 -12.56 11.43
C PHE A 226 -8.26 -13.98 11.99
N ASN A 227 -8.70 -15.00 11.24
CA ASN A 227 -8.69 -16.38 11.70
C ASN A 227 -7.30 -17.05 11.60
N ASP A 228 -6.42 -16.60 10.71
CA ASP A 228 -5.08 -17.19 10.52
C ASP A 228 -3.93 -16.16 10.60
N GLN A 229 -3.75 -15.56 11.78
CA GLN A 229 -2.62 -14.66 12.04
C GLN A 229 -1.26 -15.39 11.96
N ALA A 230 -1.20 -16.67 12.34
CA ALA A 230 0.05 -17.44 12.31
C ALA A 230 0.54 -17.71 10.88
N GLY A 231 -0.37 -18.08 9.98
CA GLY A 231 -0.11 -18.22 8.54
C GLY A 231 0.24 -16.88 7.91
N PHE A 232 -0.49 -15.81 8.24
CA PHE A 232 -0.19 -14.45 7.79
C PHE A 232 1.25 -14.02 8.14
N HIS A 233 1.68 -14.20 9.40
CA HIS A 233 3.03 -13.87 9.81
C HIS A 233 4.11 -14.74 9.15
N ARG A 234 3.80 -16.01 8.83
CA ARG A 234 4.70 -16.87 8.06
C ARG A 234 4.87 -16.35 6.65
N ARG A 235 3.76 -16.07 5.96
CA ARG A 235 3.77 -15.49 4.61
C ARG A 235 4.52 -14.16 4.59
N LEU A 236 4.35 -13.31 5.60
CA LEU A 236 5.06 -12.04 5.71
C LEU A 236 6.57 -12.20 5.75
N ARG A 237 7.09 -13.18 6.50
CA ARG A 237 8.54 -13.47 6.51
C ARG A 237 9.04 -13.96 5.16
N GLU A 238 8.26 -14.82 4.50
CA GLU A 238 8.58 -15.31 3.15
C GLU A 238 8.58 -14.15 2.14
N TRP A 239 7.56 -13.29 2.16
CA TRP A 239 7.42 -12.15 1.26
C TRP A 239 8.58 -11.16 1.40
N VAL A 240 9.05 -10.89 2.64
CA VAL A 240 10.24 -10.03 2.84
C VAL A 240 11.47 -10.59 2.13
N ILE A 241 11.69 -11.90 2.19
CA ILE A 241 12.81 -12.57 1.51
C ILE A 241 12.63 -12.50 -0.01
N GLU A 242 11.40 -12.73 -0.50
CA GLU A 242 11.08 -12.64 -1.94
C GLU A 242 11.33 -11.22 -2.47
N VAL A 243 10.95 -10.18 -1.73
CA VAL A 243 11.17 -8.78 -2.10
C VAL A 243 12.67 -8.43 -2.16
N GLU A 244 13.47 -8.88 -1.18
CA GLU A 244 14.94 -8.76 -1.26
C GLU A 244 15.49 -9.45 -2.53
N THR A 245 14.94 -10.61 -2.85
CA THR A 245 15.37 -11.43 -3.98
C THR A 245 15.03 -10.75 -5.31
N ILE A 246 13.80 -10.26 -5.48
CA ILE A 246 13.37 -9.53 -6.68
C ILE A 246 14.12 -8.20 -6.83
N TRP A 247 14.41 -7.52 -5.71
CA TRP A 247 15.23 -6.31 -5.74
C TRP A 247 16.59 -6.59 -6.36
N VAL A 248 17.30 -7.62 -5.87
CA VAL A 248 18.61 -7.98 -6.41
C VAL A 248 18.50 -8.51 -7.84
N TRP A 249 17.44 -9.26 -8.17
CA TRP A 249 17.17 -9.75 -9.52
C TRP A 249 17.14 -8.61 -10.54
N ASN A 250 16.38 -7.56 -10.24
CA ASN A 250 16.26 -6.39 -11.12
C ASN A 250 17.61 -5.68 -11.31
N GLN A 251 18.36 -5.48 -10.22
CA GLN A 251 19.69 -4.85 -10.29
C GLN A 251 20.70 -5.71 -11.05
N TRP A 252 20.63 -7.03 -10.89
CA TRP A 252 21.49 -8.00 -11.59
C TRP A 252 21.16 -8.02 -13.08
N TRP A 253 19.87 -8.03 -13.41
CA TRP A 253 19.37 -8.03 -14.77
C TRP A 253 19.78 -6.77 -15.54
N ASP A 254 19.68 -5.58 -14.93
CA ASP A 254 20.12 -4.33 -15.56
C ASP A 254 21.61 -4.39 -15.99
N ARG A 255 22.47 -5.10 -15.24
CA ARG A 255 23.89 -5.31 -15.59
C ARG A 255 24.10 -6.40 -16.63
N CYS A 256 23.21 -7.40 -16.66
CA CYS A 256 23.16 -8.41 -17.71
C CYS A 256 22.79 -7.78 -19.06
N ASP A 257 21.72 -6.98 -19.10
CA ASP A 257 21.21 -6.31 -20.30
C ASP A 257 22.23 -5.31 -20.88
N ALA A 258 22.97 -4.62 -20.01
CA ALA A 258 24.12 -3.80 -20.41
C ALA A 258 25.32 -4.60 -21.00
N GLY A 259 25.23 -5.94 -21.02
CA GLY A 259 26.06 -6.83 -21.83
C GLY A 259 27.41 -7.22 -21.22
N LYS A 260 27.67 -6.94 -19.95
CA LYS A 260 29.01 -7.18 -19.34
C LYS A 260 29.02 -7.66 -17.89
N PHE A 261 27.88 -7.72 -17.20
CA PHE A 261 27.86 -7.92 -15.74
C PHE A 261 28.87 -6.99 -15.02
N GLU A 262 29.06 -5.77 -15.55
CA GLU A 262 30.14 -4.91 -15.14
C GLU A 262 30.03 -4.55 -13.66
N GLY A 263 31.10 -4.81 -12.90
CA GLY A 263 31.14 -4.63 -11.45
C GLY A 263 30.54 -5.77 -10.63
N ILE A 264 30.08 -6.87 -11.24
CA ILE A 264 29.62 -8.06 -10.54
C ILE A 264 30.73 -9.13 -10.59
N PRO A 265 31.46 -9.38 -9.49
CA PRO A 265 32.35 -10.54 -9.46
C PRO A 265 31.50 -11.81 -9.55
N ASP A 266 31.94 -12.81 -10.32
CA ASP A 266 31.35 -14.17 -10.27
C ASP A 266 29.80 -14.19 -10.41
N PRO A 267 29.25 -13.59 -11.48
CA PRO A 267 27.80 -13.36 -11.64
C PRO A 267 26.97 -14.66 -11.59
N GLU A 268 27.56 -15.82 -11.91
CA GLU A 268 26.97 -17.16 -11.75
C GLU A 268 26.61 -17.50 -10.30
N ASN A 269 27.40 -17.00 -9.34
CA ASN A 269 27.30 -17.38 -7.94
C ASN A 269 26.51 -16.37 -7.11
N VAL A 270 25.84 -15.41 -7.76
CA VAL A 270 24.82 -14.54 -7.12
C VAL A 270 23.60 -15.36 -6.69
N TRP A 271 23.29 -16.44 -7.43
CA TRP A 271 22.12 -17.29 -7.21
C TRP A 271 22.56 -18.71 -6.83
N LEU A 272 22.18 -19.17 -5.63
CA LEU A 272 22.43 -20.53 -5.17
C LEU A 272 21.29 -21.44 -5.64
N GLY A 273 21.60 -22.47 -6.42
CA GLY A 273 20.62 -23.42 -6.95
C GLY A 273 21.24 -24.71 -7.46
N PRO A 274 20.42 -25.64 -7.99
CA PRO A 274 20.91 -26.92 -8.50
C PRO A 274 21.95 -26.71 -9.63
N PRO A 275 23.04 -27.48 -9.65
CA PRO A 275 24.10 -27.32 -10.64
C PRO A 275 23.59 -27.62 -12.05
N TYR A 276 23.99 -26.79 -13.00
CA TYR A 276 23.76 -26.99 -14.43
C TYR A 276 24.27 -28.37 -14.88
N LYS A 277 23.38 -29.22 -15.42
CA LYS A 277 23.76 -30.44 -16.13
C LYS A 277 23.21 -30.40 -17.55
N ARG A 278 24.06 -29.94 -18.48
CA ARG A 278 23.92 -30.17 -19.91
C ARG A 278 24.08 -31.66 -20.15
N ASN A 279 23.00 -32.43 -20.25
CA ASN A 279 22.87 -33.63 -21.08
C ASN A 279 21.44 -34.21 -20.99
N ASP A 280 20.81 -34.25 -22.16
CA ASP A 280 19.58 -34.93 -22.61
C ASP A 280 18.26 -34.74 -21.83
N GLU A 281 17.38 -33.95 -22.46
CA GLU A 281 15.90 -33.92 -22.33
C GLU A 281 15.24 -33.27 -21.09
N SER A 282 15.90 -32.34 -20.40
CA SER A 282 15.25 -31.50 -19.39
C SER A 282 15.49 -30.01 -19.63
N ILE A 283 14.41 -29.22 -19.54
CA ILE A 283 14.34 -27.77 -19.79
C ILE A 283 15.53 -27.01 -19.16
N ASP A 284 16.15 -26.18 -20.00
CA ASP A 284 17.35 -25.37 -19.74
C ASP A 284 17.02 -24.17 -18.83
N TRP A 285 17.77 -24.00 -17.74
CA TRP A 285 17.68 -22.82 -16.87
C TRP A 285 19.08 -22.27 -16.58
N ASN A 286 19.88 -22.05 -17.62
CA ASN A 286 21.09 -21.26 -17.47
C ASN A 286 20.72 -19.77 -17.35
N LEU A 287 20.67 -19.25 -16.12
CA LEU A 287 20.48 -17.83 -15.82
C LEU A 287 21.48 -16.93 -16.58
N LEU A 288 22.64 -17.47 -17.00
CA LEU A 288 23.68 -16.75 -17.76
C LEU A 288 23.71 -17.03 -19.27
N SER A 289 22.84 -17.88 -19.83
CA SER A 289 22.81 -18.14 -21.29
C SER A 289 22.21 -16.95 -22.03
N THR A 290 23.07 -16.01 -22.44
CA THR A 290 22.68 -14.92 -23.36
C THR A 290 22.39 -15.40 -24.78
N THR A 291 22.78 -16.64 -25.13
CA THR A 291 22.54 -17.25 -26.45
C THR A 291 21.08 -17.65 -26.67
N ASP A 292 20.34 -18.05 -25.63
CA ASP A 292 18.90 -18.36 -25.74
C ASP A 292 17.99 -17.13 -25.64
N LEU A 293 18.54 -16.00 -25.20
CA LEU A 293 17.80 -14.73 -25.10
C LEU A 293 17.57 -14.04 -26.47
N SER A 294 18.23 -14.51 -27.54
CA SER A 294 18.28 -13.78 -28.82
C SER A 294 17.69 -14.51 -30.04
N THR A 295 17.29 -15.79 -29.93
CA THR A 295 16.96 -16.61 -31.12
C THR A 295 15.56 -17.19 -31.18
N SER A 296 14.66 -16.88 -30.26
CA SER A 296 13.28 -17.35 -30.35
C SER A 296 12.29 -16.29 -29.89
N MET A 297 11.58 -15.72 -30.87
CA MET A 297 10.49 -14.77 -30.66
C MET A 297 9.28 -15.38 -29.92
N ASP A 298 9.29 -16.70 -29.70
CA ASP A 298 8.30 -17.45 -28.94
C ASP A 298 8.81 -17.88 -27.53
N MET A 299 10.09 -17.67 -27.18
CA MET A 299 10.71 -17.94 -25.85
C MET A 299 10.76 -16.73 -24.92
N PHE A 300 10.18 -15.60 -25.31
CA PHE A 300 10.18 -14.35 -24.53
C PHE A 300 9.45 -14.44 -23.17
N SER A 301 8.88 -15.59 -22.81
CA SER A 301 8.16 -15.77 -21.54
C SER A 301 8.94 -16.55 -20.47
N GLU A 302 10.03 -17.24 -20.81
CA GLU A 302 10.69 -18.15 -19.84
C GLU A 302 12.01 -17.59 -19.30
N CYS A 303 12.79 -16.85 -20.09
CA CYS A 303 14.13 -16.39 -19.68
C CYS A 303 14.16 -15.14 -18.77
N TYR A 304 13.02 -14.49 -18.50
CA TYR A 304 12.93 -13.26 -17.70
C TYR A 304 12.58 -13.51 -16.22
N ASN A 305 12.35 -14.77 -15.85
CA ASN A 305 11.70 -15.11 -14.60
C ASN A 305 12.64 -15.88 -13.69
N LEU A 306 12.93 -15.31 -12.52
CA LEU A 306 13.66 -16.02 -11.47
C LEU A 306 12.75 -17.06 -10.82
N ASP A 307 13.10 -18.34 -10.90
CA ASP A 307 12.43 -19.40 -10.14
C ASP A 307 12.91 -19.37 -8.67
N MET A 308 12.17 -18.64 -7.83
CA MET A 308 12.47 -18.53 -6.39
C MET A 308 12.17 -19.82 -5.59
N GLU A 309 11.56 -20.84 -6.19
CA GLU A 309 11.46 -22.17 -5.55
C GLU A 309 12.76 -22.97 -5.71
N ARG A 310 13.51 -22.73 -6.80
CA ARG A 310 14.75 -23.46 -7.12
C ARG A 310 16.01 -22.70 -6.78
N PHE A 311 15.98 -21.39 -6.90
CA PHE A 311 17.11 -20.51 -6.66
C PHE A 311 16.89 -19.68 -5.40
N SER A 312 17.97 -19.48 -4.67
CA SER A 312 18.01 -18.64 -3.49
C SER A 312 19.14 -17.62 -3.60
N LEU A 313 18.96 -16.47 -2.99
CA LEU A 313 19.92 -15.37 -3.05
C LEU A 313 21.18 -15.70 -2.22
N HIS A 314 22.37 -15.58 -2.83
CA HIS A 314 23.63 -15.73 -2.09
C HIS A 314 23.94 -14.47 -1.28
N LYS A 315 23.45 -14.40 -0.03
CA LYS A 315 23.52 -13.17 0.81
C LYS A 315 24.94 -12.70 1.12
N GLU A 316 25.92 -13.59 1.08
CA GLU A 316 27.34 -13.29 1.33
C GLU A 316 28.06 -12.75 0.09
N HIS A 317 27.44 -12.82 -1.09
CA HIS A 317 28.04 -12.36 -2.33
C HIS A 317 28.21 -10.82 -2.30
N PRO A 318 29.38 -10.25 -2.67
CA PRO A 318 29.64 -8.81 -2.54
C PRO A 318 28.61 -7.92 -3.26
N PHE A 319 28.22 -8.30 -4.48
CA PHE A 319 27.19 -7.59 -5.23
C PHE A 319 25.84 -7.60 -4.52
N VAL A 320 25.46 -8.73 -3.90
CA VAL A 320 24.19 -8.87 -3.18
C VAL A 320 24.18 -7.94 -1.96
N GLN A 321 25.27 -7.92 -1.19
CA GLN A 321 25.40 -7.04 -0.03
C GLN A 321 25.33 -5.56 -0.42
N GLU A 322 25.96 -5.17 -1.53
CA GLU A 322 25.90 -3.81 -2.06
C GLU A 322 24.47 -3.43 -2.49
N CYS A 323 23.78 -4.30 -3.22
CA CYS A 323 22.40 -4.09 -3.64
C CYS A 323 21.45 -3.93 -2.45
N LEU A 324 21.53 -4.82 -1.47
CA LEU A 324 20.69 -4.77 -0.27
C LEU A 324 21.02 -3.57 0.62
N ALA A 325 22.27 -3.12 0.67
CA ALA A 325 22.66 -1.91 1.41
C ALA A 325 22.06 -0.62 0.82
N ARG A 326 21.74 -0.62 -0.49
CA ARG A 326 21.10 0.51 -1.19
C ARG A 326 19.58 0.40 -1.28
N MET A 327 19.03 -0.77 -0.97
CA MET A 327 17.60 -1.03 -1.02
C MET A 327 16.84 -0.08 -0.09
N PRO A 328 15.75 0.56 -0.55
CA PRO A 328 14.85 1.29 0.34
C PRO A 328 14.32 0.39 1.44
N ARG A 329 14.10 0.96 2.63
CA ARG A 329 13.49 0.22 3.74
C ARG A 329 11.99 0.15 3.51
N PHE A 330 11.52 -1.07 3.34
CA PHE A 330 10.10 -1.37 3.25
C PHE A 330 9.56 -1.71 4.63
N HIS A 331 8.52 -0.99 5.04
CA HIS A 331 7.85 -1.15 6.32
C HIS A 331 6.45 -1.73 6.08
N PRO A 332 6.26 -3.05 6.19
CA PRO A 332 4.97 -3.69 5.96
C PRO A 332 3.89 -3.15 6.90
N ARG A 333 2.68 -2.98 6.39
CA ARG A 333 1.49 -2.47 7.10
C ARG A 333 0.26 -3.29 6.75
N VAL A 334 -0.61 -3.47 7.73
CA VAL A 334 -2.00 -3.86 7.49
C VAL A 334 -2.83 -2.59 7.42
N MET A 335 -3.49 -2.38 6.29
CA MET A 335 -4.41 -1.26 6.11
C MET A 335 -5.80 -1.67 6.59
N PHE A 336 -6.37 -0.88 7.49
CA PHE A 336 -7.76 -1.03 7.92
C PHE A 336 -8.61 0.11 7.38
N ARG A 337 -9.74 -0.23 6.76
CA ARG A 337 -10.68 0.72 6.15
C ARG A 337 -12.03 0.68 6.85
N LEU A 338 -12.57 1.83 7.20
CA LEU A 338 -13.93 1.96 7.67
C LEU A 338 -14.88 2.10 6.47
N CYS A 339 -15.76 1.13 6.28
CA CYS A 339 -16.85 1.23 5.31
C CYS A 339 -18.19 1.36 6.06
N PRO A 340 -18.88 2.52 5.97
CA PRO A 340 -20.20 2.68 6.58
C PRO A 340 -21.35 2.17 5.70
N ASP A 341 -21.07 1.81 4.44
CA ASP A 341 -22.08 1.40 3.48
C ASP A 341 -22.53 -0.04 3.70
N LYS A 342 -23.70 -0.35 3.14
CA LYS A 342 -24.22 -1.72 3.08
C LYS A 342 -23.77 -2.37 1.78
N CYS A 343 -22.47 -2.63 1.67
CA CYS A 343 -21.92 -3.30 0.49
C CYS A 343 -22.49 -4.73 0.37
N PRO A 344 -22.91 -5.16 -0.84
CA PRO A 344 -23.41 -6.50 -1.05
C PRO A 344 -22.29 -7.52 -0.82
N THR A 345 -22.61 -8.65 -0.19
CA THR A 345 -21.66 -9.76 0.02
C THR A 345 -21.44 -10.62 -1.23
N GLN A 346 -21.78 -10.10 -2.42
CA GLN A 346 -21.62 -10.77 -3.70
C GLN A 346 -21.19 -9.76 -4.77
N PRO A 347 -20.18 -10.07 -5.61
CA PRO A 347 -19.60 -9.16 -6.60
C PRO A 347 -20.53 -8.75 -7.77
N ASN A 348 -21.77 -9.27 -7.84
CA ASN A 348 -22.62 -9.17 -9.04
C ASN A 348 -23.79 -8.17 -8.97
N LEU A 349 -23.82 -7.25 -8.00
CA LEU A 349 -24.77 -6.12 -8.03
C LEU A 349 -24.01 -4.81 -8.27
N ARG A 350 -23.43 -4.67 -9.47
CA ARG A 350 -23.06 -3.35 -9.98
C ARG A 350 -24.36 -2.55 -10.17
N PRO A 351 -24.56 -1.39 -9.54
CA PRO A 351 -25.47 -0.41 -10.11
C PRO A 351 -24.92 -0.11 -11.50
N SER A 352 -25.75 -0.21 -12.54
CA SER A 352 -25.37 0.26 -13.87
C SER A 352 -24.75 1.64 -13.70
N MET A 353 -23.57 1.86 -14.28
CA MET A 353 -23.01 3.20 -14.43
C MET A 353 -24.10 4.07 -15.06
N ALA A 354 -24.83 4.82 -14.23
CA ALA A 354 -25.60 5.94 -14.70
C ALA A 354 -24.52 6.89 -15.19
N THR A 355 -24.45 7.01 -16.52
CA THR A 355 -23.74 8.07 -17.21
C THR A 355 -24.12 9.39 -16.53
N TYR A 356 -23.21 9.92 -15.73
CA TYR A 356 -23.27 11.32 -15.35
C TYR A 356 -22.69 12.09 -16.53
N GLU A 357 -23.60 12.70 -17.30
CA GLU A 357 -23.30 13.71 -18.31
C GLU A 357 -22.57 14.92 -17.72
#